data_AF-M1BTP6-F1
#
_entry.id   AF-M1BTP6-F1
#
_cell.length_a   1.000
_cell.length_b   1.000
_cell.length_c   1.000
_cell.angle_alpha   90.00
_cell.angle_beta   90.00
_cell.angle_gamma   90.00
#
_symmetry.space_group_name_H-M   'P 1'
#
loop_
_entity.id
_entity.type
_entity.pdbx_description
1 polymer ?
#
loop_
_entity_poly.entity_id
_entity_poly.type
_entity_poly.pdbx_seq_one_letter_code
_entity_poly.pdbx_strand_id
1 'polypeptide(L)'
;MASSKERENFVYVAKLAEQAERYDEMVEAMKNVANMDVELTVEERNLLSVGYKNVVGSRRASWRILSSIEQKEESRGNEQNVKRIKEYLQKVESELTNICNDIMVVIDQHLIPSCSAGESTVFYHKMKGDYYRYLAEFKAGNDKKEVAELSLKAYQSATTAAEAELPPTHPIRLGLALNFSVFYYEIMNSPERACHLAKQAFDEAISELDSLNEDSYKDSTLIMQLLRDNLTLWTSDLPEDAEDAQKGDATNKAGGGEDAE
;
A
#
# COMPACT_ATOMS: atom_id res chain seq x y z
N MET A 1 18.99 -9.02 30.56
CA MET A 1 20.03 -7.96 30.49
C MET A 1 20.87 -8.04 29.22
N ALA A 2 21.44 -9.20 28.85
CA ALA A 2 22.21 -9.32 27.59
C ALA A 2 21.37 -9.05 26.32
N SER A 3 20.18 -9.67 26.21
CA SER A 3 19.27 -9.47 25.06
C SER A 3 18.76 -8.02 24.89
N SER A 4 18.58 -7.26 25.98
CA SER A 4 18.22 -5.82 25.89
C SER A 4 19.34 -5.00 25.26
N LYS A 5 20.58 -5.26 25.69
CA LYS A 5 21.75 -4.54 25.17
C LYS A 5 22.02 -4.88 23.70
N GLU A 6 21.78 -6.12 23.29
CA GLU A 6 21.85 -6.53 21.89
C GLU A 6 20.77 -5.84 21.04
N ARG A 7 19.52 -5.76 21.54
CA ARG A 7 18.44 -5.03 20.86
C ARG A 7 18.80 -3.56 20.64
N GLU A 8 19.25 -2.89 21.71
CA GLU A 8 19.69 -1.49 21.66
C GLU A 8 20.83 -1.28 20.65
N ASN A 9 21.79 -2.22 20.57
CA ASN A 9 22.86 -2.15 19.58
C ASN A 9 22.34 -2.26 18.14
N PHE A 10 21.42 -3.20 17.86
CA PHE A 10 20.83 -3.33 16.52
C PHE A 10 20.03 -2.09 16.13
N VAL A 11 19.23 -1.55 17.04
CA VAL A 11 18.47 -0.30 16.81
C VAL A 11 19.42 0.86 16.56
N TYR A 12 20.51 0.98 17.32
CA TYR A 12 21.52 2.01 17.10
C TYR A 12 22.19 1.89 15.72
N VAL A 13 22.55 0.67 15.31
CA VAL A 13 23.10 0.40 13.97
C VAL A 13 22.08 0.76 12.88
N ALA A 14 20.81 0.43 13.05
CA ALA A 14 19.76 0.80 12.09
C ALA A 14 19.64 2.33 11.92
N LYS A 15 19.72 3.09 13.01
CA LYS A 15 19.72 4.57 12.97
C LYS A 15 20.96 5.15 12.27
N LEU A 16 22.13 4.56 12.50
CA LEU A 16 23.35 4.95 11.77
C LEU A 16 23.25 4.63 10.28
N ALA A 17 22.70 3.48 9.94
CA ALA A 17 22.49 3.04 8.57
C ALA A 17 21.48 3.95 7.84
N GLU A 18 20.40 4.37 8.51
CA GLU A 18 19.45 5.36 7.99
C GLU A 18 20.13 6.68 7.65
N GLN A 19 20.93 7.24 8.57
CA GLN A 19 21.67 8.50 8.36
C GLN A 19 22.71 8.39 7.24
N ALA A 20 23.25 7.21 7.00
CA ALA A 20 24.20 6.93 5.93
C ALA A 20 23.53 6.47 4.62
N GLU A 21 22.19 6.45 4.56
CA GLU A 21 21.39 5.96 3.43
C GLU A 21 21.73 4.50 3.02
N ARG A 22 22.18 3.72 4.00
CA ARG A 22 22.57 2.31 3.88
C ARG A 22 21.40 1.39 4.25
N TYR A 23 20.34 1.45 3.44
CA TYR A 23 19.07 0.82 3.77
C TYR A 23 19.09 -0.71 3.78
N ASP A 24 19.96 -1.35 3.00
CA ASP A 24 20.15 -2.80 3.04
C ASP A 24 20.66 -3.24 4.43
N GLU A 25 21.66 -2.54 4.98
CA GLU A 25 22.16 -2.80 6.35
C GLU A 25 21.15 -2.41 7.44
N MET A 26 20.35 -1.35 7.21
CA MET A 26 19.25 -0.98 8.10
C MET A 26 18.22 -2.11 8.21
N VAL A 27 17.85 -2.74 7.09
CA VAL A 27 16.96 -3.89 7.05
C VAL A 27 17.55 -5.06 7.82
N GLU A 28 18.82 -5.41 7.59
CA GLU A 28 19.47 -6.51 8.33
C GLU A 28 19.46 -6.29 9.84
N ALA A 29 19.79 -5.08 10.30
CA ALA A 29 19.76 -4.74 11.72
C ALA A 29 18.35 -4.87 12.31
N MET A 30 17.32 -4.34 11.63
CA MET A 30 15.95 -4.40 12.11
C MET A 30 15.34 -5.80 12.05
N LYS A 31 15.79 -6.67 11.13
CA LYS A 31 15.43 -8.10 11.15
C LYS A 31 15.95 -8.79 12.39
N ASN A 32 17.17 -8.48 12.83
CA ASN A 32 17.69 -9.04 14.09
C ASN A 32 16.88 -8.59 15.30
N VAL A 33 16.34 -7.38 15.29
CA VAL A 33 15.40 -6.91 16.33
C VAL A 33 14.08 -7.68 16.27
N ALA A 34 13.51 -7.86 15.07
CA ALA A 34 12.26 -8.61 14.88
C ALA A 34 12.38 -10.08 15.34
N ASN A 35 13.50 -10.73 15.03
CA ASN A 35 13.80 -12.13 15.39
C ASN A 35 13.96 -12.36 16.91
N MET A 36 13.86 -11.32 17.74
CA MET A 36 13.82 -11.47 19.20
C MET A 36 12.41 -11.82 19.71
N ASP A 37 11.40 -11.87 18.84
CA ASP A 37 10.01 -12.25 19.14
C ASP A 37 9.37 -11.41 20.26
N VAL A 38 9.80 -10.16 20.38
CA VAL A 38 9.25 -9.18 21.33
C VAL A 38 8.72 -7.99 20.54
N GLU A 39 7.53 -7.53 20.89
CA GLU A 39 6.84 -6.42 20.23
C GLU A 39 7.77 -5.23 19.95
N LEU A 40 7.69 -4.72 18.72
CA LEU A 40 8.42 -3.51 18.32
C LEU A 40 7.72 -2.26 18.85
N THR A 41 8.52 -1.37 19.44
CA THR A 41 8.11 0.00 19.73
C THR A 41 7.73 0.74 18.45
N VAL A 42 7.03 1.86 18.58
CA VAL A 42 6.65 2.71 17.43
C VAL A 42 7.89 3.14 16.63
N GLU A 43 8.98 3.52 17.31
CA GLU A 43 10.23 3.91 16.64
C GLU A 43 10.85 2.74 15.85
N GLU A 44 10.96 1.57 16.47
CA GLU A 44 11.52 0.38 15.81
C GLU A 44 10.68 -0.07 14.62
N ARG A 45 9.35 -0.01 14.74
CA ARG A 45 8.43 -0.32 13.65
C ARG A 45 8.59 0.65 12.47
N ASN A 46 8.77 1.93 12.77
CA ASN A 46 9.05 2.95 11.76
C ASN A 46 10.39 2.70 11.07
N LEU A 47 11.46 2.40 11.82
CA LEU A 47 12.78 2.07 11.27
C LEU A 47 12.69 0.86 10.31
N LEU A 48 12.05 -0.22 10.73
CA LEU A 48 11.84 -1.41 9.89
C LEU A 48 11.13 -1.03 8.57
N SER A 49 10.05 -0.26 8.67
CA SER A 49 9.26 0.16 7.51
C SER A 49 10.04 1.07 6.56
N VAL A 50 10.79 2.05 7.09
CA VAL A 50 11.65 2.95 6.32
C VAL A 50 12.74 2.18 5.59
N GLY A 51 13.41 1.23 6.26
CA GLY A 51 14.45 0.41 5.67
C GLY A 51 13.92 -0.36 4.46
N TYR A 52 12.90 -1.20 4.64
CA TYR A 52 12.36 -1.98 3.55
C TYR A 52 11.73 -1.12 2.45
N LYS A 53 11.05 -0.01 2.79
CA LYS A 53 10.46 0.94 1.82
C LYS A 53 11.53 1.50 0.87
N ASN A 54 12.69 1.88 1.39
CA ASN A 54 13.76 2.43 0.56
C ASN A 54 14.42 1.34 -0.31
N VAL A 55 14.70 0.16 0.26
CA VAL A 55 15.25 -0.97 -0.48
C VAL A 55 14.32 -1.36 -1.63
N VAL A 56 13.03 -1.62 -1.37
CA VAL A 56 12.08 -1.99 -2.42
C VAL A 56 11.80 -0.84 -3.39
N GLY A 57 11.76 0.41 -2.92
CA GLY A 57 11.52 1.60 -3.72
C GLY A 57 12.55 1.79 -4.83
N SER A 58 13.83 1.63 -4.50
CA SER A 58 14.94 1.71 -5.48
C SER A 58 14.82 0.66 -6.59
N ARG A 59 14.46 -0.59 -6.24
CA ARG A 59 14.30 -1.68 -7.21
C ARG A 59 13.02 -1.50 -8.05
N ARG A 60 11.92 -1.02 -7.46
CA ARG A 60 10.68 -0.70 -8.19
C ARG A 60 10.89 0.43 -9.20
N ALA A 61 11.63 1.47 -8.84
CA ALA A 61 11.99 2.56 -9.75
C ALA A 61 12.84 2.02 -10.92
N SER A 62 13.83 1.18 -10.62
CA SER A 62 14.67 0.53 -11.64
C SER A 62 13.85 -0.32 -12.60
N TRP A 63 12.92 -1.13 -12.08
CA TRP A 63 12.02 -1.96 -12.88
C TRP A 63 11.17 -1.10 -13.84
N ARG A 64 10.51 -0.05 -13.35
CA ARG A 64 9.70 0.86 -14.18
C ARG A 64 10.50 1.50 -15.32
N ILE A 65 11.72 1.96 -15.02
CA ILE A 65 12.60 2.57 -16.03
C ILE A 65 12.96 1.53 -17.10
N LEU A 66 13.36 0.33 -16.70
CA LEU A 66 13.74 -0.74 -17.62
C LEU A 66 12.56 -1.19 -18.48
N SER A 67 11.36 -1.36 -17.91
CA SER A 67 10.15 -1.69 -18.67
C SER A 67 9.80 -0.59 -19.69
N SER A 68 9.98 0.69 -19.35
CA SER A 68 9.79 1.79 -20.30
C SER A 68 10.81 1.78 -21.44
N ILE A 69 12.08 1.44 -21.15
CA ILE A 69 13.13 1.32 -22.17
C ILE A 69 12.86 0.11 -23.08
N GLU A 70 12.43 -1.01 -22.51
CA GLU A 70 12.04 -2.21 -23.25
C GLU A 70 10.96 -1.90 -24.29
N GLN A 71 9.85 -1.25 -23.87
CA GLN A 71 8.76 -0.86 -24.76
C GLN A 71 9.24 0.07 -25.89
N LYS A 72 10.14 1.01 -25.58
CA LYS A 72 10.72 1.92 -26.58
C LYS A 72 11.57 1.17 -27.60
N GLU A 73 12.43 0.26 -27.16
CA GLU A 73 13.26 -0.54 -28.06
C GLU A 73 12.44 -1.53 -28.89
N GLU A 74 11.36 -2.08 -28.32
CA GLU A 74 10.40 -2.93 -29.03
C GLU A 74 9.70 -2.16 -30.15
N SER A 75 9.23 -0.93 -29.88
CA SER A 75 8.62 -0.05 -30.91
C SER A 75 9.58 0.33 -32.06
N ARG A 76 10.89 0.24 -31.83
CA ARG A 76 11.95 0.51 -32.83
C ARG A 76 12.36 -0.75 -33.61
N GLY A 77 11.85 -1.93 -33.23
CA GLY A 77 12.23 -3.21 -33.83
C GLY A 77 13.62 -3.70 -33.42
N ASN A 78 14.20 -3.19 -32.32
CA ASN A 78 15.54 -3.57 -31.87
C ASN A 78 15.53 -4.87 -31.05
N GLU A 79 15.18 -6.00 -31.69
CA GLU A 79 14.95 -7.30 -31.03
C GLU A 79 16.10 -7.75 -30.11
N GLN A 80 17.36 -7.53 -30.51
CA GLN A 80 18.51 -7.91 -29.70
C GLN A 80 18.63 -7.09 -28.41
N ASN A 81 18.30 -5.80 -28.46
CA ASN A 81 18.29 -4.94 -27.27
C ASN A 81 17.13 -5.32 -26.35
N VAL A 82 15.94 -5.56 -26.91
CA VAL A 82 14.76 -6.02 -26.17
C VAL A 82 15.10 -7.30 -25.39
N LYS A 83 15.75 -8.27 -26.03
CA LYS A 83 16.17 -9.50 -25.35
C LYS A 83 17.11 -9.23 -24.17
N ARG A 84 18.13 -8.39 -24.33
CA ARG A 84 19.06 -8.01 -23.25
C ARG A 84 18.35 -7.29 -22.10
N ILE A 85 17.39 -6.42 -22.42
CA ILE A 85 16.61 -5.69 -21.41
C ILE A 85 15.71 -6.66 -20.64
N LYS A 86 15.05 -7.61 -21.32
CA LYS A 86 14.23 -8.67 -20.68
C LYS A 86 15.04 -9.51 -19.70
N GLU A 87 16.26 -9.92 -20.08
CA GLU A 87 17.16 -10.66 -19.18
C GLU A 87 17.52 -9.85 -17.93
N TYR A 88 17.72 -8.54 -18.08
CA TYR A 88 18.02 -7.68 -16.93
C TYR A 88 16.79 -7.39 -16.06
N LEU A 89 15.61 -7.22 -16.67
CA LEU A 89 14.33 -7.11 -15.97
C LEU A 89 14.08 -8.33 -15.07
N GLN A 90 14.30 -9.54 -15.58
CA GLN A 90 14.16 -10.77 -14.78
C GLN A 90 15.05 -10.78 -13.54
N LYS A 91 16.26 -10.21 -13.62
CA LYS A 91 17.13 -10.06 -12.45
C LYS A 91 16.52 -9.11 -11.43
N VAL A 92 16.05 -7.94 -11.86
CA VAL A 92 15.40 -6.95 -10.97
C VAL A 92 14.12 -7.51 -10.36
N GLU A 93 13.32 -8.25 -11.12
CA GLU A 93 12.11 -8.92 -10.63
C GLU A 93 12.43 -9.99 -9.59
N SER A 94 13.53 -10.74 -9.76
CA SER A 94 14.00 -11.69 -8.74
C SER A 94 14.44 -10.97 -7.47
N GLU A 95 15.18 -9.86 -7.57
CA GLU A 95 15.55 -9.03 -6.41
C GLU A 95 14.32 -8.49 -5.69
N LEU A 96 13.34 -7.94 -6.41
CA LEU A 96 12.05 -7.48 -5.87
C LEU A 96 11.29 -8.61 -5.17
N THR A 97 11.22 -9.78 -5.81
CA THR A 97 10.54 -10.95 -5.26
C THR A 97 11.19 -11.36 -3.94
N ASN A 98 12.52 -11.39 -3.88
CA ASN A 98 13.27 -11.75 -2.67
C ASN A 98 13.01 -10.75 -1.54
N ILE A 99 13.07 -9.44 -1.82
CA ILE A 99 12.80 -8.39 -0.81
C ILE A 99 11.37 -8.52 -0.27
N CYS A 100 10.38 -8.71 -1.14
CA CYS A 100 8.98 -8.86 -0.73
C CYS A 100 8.78 -10.13 0.11
N ASN A 101 9.32 -11.26 -0.32
CA ASN A 101 9.19 -12.52 0.43
C ASN A 101 9.90 -12.45 1.80
N ASP A 102 11.04 -11.75 1.86
CA ASP A 102 11.80 -11.58 3.10
C ASP A 102 10.99 -10.87 4.18
N ILE A 103 10.39 -9.71 3.86
CA ILE A 103 9.51 -9.02 4.82
C ILE A 103 8.25 -9.83 5.14
N MET A 104 7.70 -10.59 4.20
CA MET A 104 6.56 -11.46 4.50
C MET A 104 6.88 -12.50 5.56
N VAL A 105 8.05 -13.13 5.45
CA VAL A 105 8.53 -14.09 6.46
C VAL A 105 8.69 -13.41 7.81
N VAL A 106 9.29 -12.22 7.85
CA VAL A 106 9.47 -11.46 9.10
C VAL A 106 8.11 -11.09 9.73
N ILE A 107 7.16 -10.62 8.93
CA ILE A 107 5.81 -10.27 9.39
C ILE A 107 5.10 -11.49 9.97
N ASP A 108 5.08 -12.60 9.23
CA ASP A 108 4.26 -13.77 9.57
C ASP A 108 4.87 -14.61 10.70
N GLN A 109 6.19 -14.68 10.81
CA GLN A 109 6.87 -15.51 11.82
C GLN A 109 7.18 -14.76 13.11
N HIS A 110 7.42 -13.46 13.05
CA HIS A 110 7.95 -12.71 14.19
C HIS A 110 7.05 -11.53 14.61
N LEU A 111 6.57 -10.71 13.66
CA LEU A 111 5.91 -9.44 14.03
C LEU A 111 4.44 -9.60 14.42
N ILE A 112 3.64 -10.30 13.61
CA ILE A 112 2.23 -10.55 13.93
C ILE A 112 2.08 -11.43 15.18
N PRO A 113 2.86 -12.52 15.36
CA PRO A 113 2.76 -13.34 16.57
C PRO A 113 3.13 -12.59 17.85
N SER A 114 4.04 -11.62 17.77
CA SER A 114 4.53 -10.87 18.94
C SER A 114 3.82 -9.54 19.16
N CYS A 115 2.93 -9.09 18.28
CA CYS A 115 2.23 -7.81 18.46
C CYS A 115 1.01 -7.93 19.38
N SER A 116 0.75 -6.90 20.17
CA SER A 116 -0.56 -6.75 20.81
C SER A 116 -1.58 -6.24 19.78
N ALA A 117 -2.87 -6.50 20.05
CA ALA A 117 -3.96 -5.83 19.33
C ALA A 117 -3.80 -4.31 19.38
N GLY A 118 -4.35 -3.58 18.41
CA GLY A 118 -4.15 -2.14 18.25
C GLY A 118 -3.45 -1.75 16.94
N GLU A 119 -2.81 -0.59 16.99
CA GLU A 119 -2.06 0.02 15.89
C GLU A 119 -1.03 -0.92 15.25
N SER A 120 -0.36 -1.77 16.04
CA SER A 120 0.63 -2.74 15.57
C SER A 120 0.04 -3.71 14.55
N THR A 121 -1.15 -4.24 14.84
CA THR A 121 -1.84 -5.22 13.98
C THR A 121 -2.22 -4.59 12.64
N VAL A 122 -2.83 -3.39 12.68
CA VAL A 122 -3.18 -2.63 11.47
C VAL A 122 -1.94 -2.34 10.63
N PHE A 123 -0.86 -1.91 11.26
CA PHE A 123 0.39 -1.56 10.58
C PHE A 123 0.98 -2.75 9.82
N TYR A 124 1.11 -3.92 10.46
CA TYR A 124 1.73 -5.08 9.83
C TYR A 124 0.84 -5.68 8.73
N HIS A 125 -0.49 -5.74 8.92
CA HIS A 125 -1.39 -6.18 7.85
C HIS A 125 -1.40 -5.21 6.66
N LYS A 126 -1.36 -3.89 6.90
CA LYS A 126 -1.18 -2.90 5.84
C LYS A 126 0.13 -3.11 5.10
N MET A 127 1.24 -3.31 5.82
CA MET A 127 2.55 -3.57 5.23
C MET A 127 2.52 -4.84 4.37
N LYS A 128 1.89 -5.91 4.86
CA LYS A 128 1.65 -7.14 4.09
C LYS A 128 0.87 -6.87 2.80
N GLY A 129 -0.20 -6.08 2.86
CA GLY A 129 -0.92 -5.63 1.64
C GLY A 129 -0.01 -4.88 0.67
N ASP A 130 0.81 -3.95 1.17
CA ASP A 130 1.75 -3.19 0.35
C ASP A 130 2.76 -4.06 -0.39
N TYR A 131 3.37 -5.04 0.27
CA TYR A 131 4.37 -5.91 -0.38
C TYR A 131 3.76 -6.94 -1.33
N TYR A 132 2.56 -7.47 -1.07
CA TYR A 132 1.85 -8.28 -2.07
C TYR A 132 1.43 -7.44 -3.28
N ARG A 133 1.00 -6.19 -3.07
CA ARG A 133 0.75 -5.26 -4.16
C ARG A 133 1.99 -5.03 -5.02
N TYR A 134 3.18 -4.85 -4.42
CA TYR A 134 4.42 -4.69 -5.17
C TYR A 134 4.75 -5.93 -6.01
N LEU A 135 4.48 -7.14 -5.52
CA LEU A 135 4.58 -8.37 -6.32
C LEU A 135 3.58 -8.35 -7.50
N ALA A 136 2.34 -7.89 -7.27
CA ALA A 136 1.31 -7.84 -8.29
C ALA A 136 1.61 -6.88 -9.46
N GLU A 137 2.52 -5.91 -9.27
CA GLU A 137 2.90 -4.92 -10.29
C GLU A 137 3.58 -5.56 -11.51
N PHE A 138 4.40 -6.60 -11.30
CA PHE A 138 5.23 -7.21 -12.34
C PHE A 138 4.91 -8.69 -12.61
N LYS A 139 4.20 -9.37 -11.70
CA LYS A 139 3.73 -10.73 -11.94
C LYS A 139 2.69 -10.77 -13.08
N ALA A 140 2.57 -11.93 -13.73
CA ALA A 140 1.65 -12.14 -14.85
C ALA A 140 0.81 -13.40 -14.65
N GLY A 141 -0.29 -13.52 -15.40
CA GLY A 141 -1.12 -14.72 -15.42
C GLY A 141 -1.72 -15.08 -14.06
N ASN A 142 -1.61 -16.35 -13.67
CA ASN A 142 -2.16 -16.86 -12.41
C ASN A 142 -1.41 -16.32 -11.19
N ASP A 143 -0.09 -16.19 -11.25
CA ASP A 143 0.72 -15.64 -10.17
C ASP A 143 0.23 -14.23 -9.79
N LYS A 144 -0.08 -13.38 -10.78
CA LYS A 144 -0.63 -12.03 -10.55
C LYS A 144 -1.94 -12.08 -9.78
N LYS A 145 -2.85 -12.99 -10.17
CA LYS A 145 -4.16 -13.14 -9.51
C LYS A 145 -3.99 -13.59 -8.06
N GLU A 146 -3.14 -14.57 -7.83
CA GLU A 146 -2.86 -15.08 -6.48
C GLU A 146 -2.29 -13.99 -5.57
N VAL A 147 -1.24 -13.27 -6.00
CA VAL A 147 -0.67 -12.21 -5.16
C VAL A 147 -1.62 -11.02 -4.99
N ALA A 148 -2.47 -10.72 -5.98
CA ALA A 148 -3.50 -9.69 -5.84
C ALA A 148 -4.58 -10.08 -4.81
N GLU A 149 -5.01 -11.34 -4.80
CA GLU A 149 -5.94 -11.87 -3.79
C GLU A 149 -5.33 -11.85 -2.38
N LEU A 150 -4.05 -12.20 -2.24
CA LEU A 150 -3.33 -12.10 -0.97
C LEU A 150 -3.20 -10.64 -0.49
N SER A 151 -2.91 -9.70 -1.40
CA SER A 151 -2.91 -8.26 -1.13
C SER A 151 -4.28 -7.78 -0.64
N LEU A 152 -5.35 -8.15 -1.36
CA LEU A 152 -6.72 -7.79 -1.02
C LEU A 152 -7.08 -8.29 0.39
N LYS A 153 -6.80 -9.55 0.70
CA LYS A 153 -7.08 -10.14 2.02
C LYS A 153 -6.32 -9.44 3.14
N ALA A 154 -5.06 -9.08 2.90
CA ALA A 154 -4.24 -8.38 3.88
C ALA A 154 -4.78 -6.96 4.15
N TYR A 155 -5.13 -6.21 3.11
CA TYR A 155 -5.75 -4.89 3.27
C TYR A 155 -7.11 -4.96 3.95
N GLN A 156 -7.96 -5.93 3.60
CA GLN A 156 -9.25 -6.13 4.28
C GLN A 156 -9.07 -6.42 5.77
N SER A 157 -8.11 -7.28 6.13
CA SER A 157 -7.78 -7.57 7.53
C SER A 157 -7.31 -6.32 8.26
N ALA A 158 -6.48 -5.50 7.62
CA ALA A 158 -6.05 -4.22 8.17
C ALA A 158 -7.22 -3.23 8.34
N THR A 159 -8.14 -3.17 7.38
CA THR A 159 -9.30 -2.26 7.42
C THR A 159 -10.23 -2.62 8.57
N THR A 160 -10.57 -3.91 8.73
CA THR A 160 -11.41 -4.37 9.84
C THR A 160 -10.78 -4.05 11.19
N ALA A 161 -9.47 -4.27 11.36
CA ALA A 161 -8.78 -3.92 12.60
C ALA A 161 -8.75 -2.38 12.82
N ALA A 162 -8.50 -1.60 11.76
CA ALA A 162 -8.46 -0.15 11.84
C ALA A 162 -9.82 0.47 12.21
N GLU A 163 -10.91 -0.05 11.67
CA GLU A 163 -12.27 0.42 11.99
C GLU A 163 -12.67 0.13 13.43
N ALA A 164 -12.15 -0.97 14.01
CA ALA A 164 -12.43 -1.34 15.40
C ALA A 164 -11.61 -0.54 16.42
N GLU A 165 -10.38 -0.14 16.07
CA GLU A 165 -9.40 0.33 17.06
C GLU A 165 -8.90 1.76 16.83
N LEU A 166 -9.03 2.31 15.62
CA LEU A 166 -8.43 3.60 15.24
C LEU A 166 -9.49 4.62 14.77
N PRO A 167 -9.41 5.89 15.22
CA PRO A 167 -10.31 6.93 14.72
C PRO A 167 -10.05 7.20 13.23
N PRO A 168 -11.04 7.71 12.47
CA PRO A 168 -10.91 8.02 11.04
C PRO A 168 -9.74 8.95 10.69
N THR A 169 -9.37 9.83 11.62
CA THR A 169 -8.24 10.75 11.49
C THR A 169 -6.88 10.11 11.75
N HIS A 170 -6.82 8.87 12.25
CA HIS A 170 -5.55 8.25 12.61
C HIS A 170 -4.63 8.07 11.39
N PRO A 171 -3.35 8.51 11.42
CA PRO A 171 -2.46 8.45 10.26
C PRO A 171 -2.28 7.04 9.67
N ILE A 172 -2.25 6.00 10.50
CA ILE A 172 -2.18 4.60 10.01
C ILE A 172 -3.44 4.20 9.23
N ARG A 173 -4.64 4.60 9.70
CA ARG A 173 -5.93 4.29 9.06
C ARG A 173 -6.06 5.07 7.74
N LEU A 174 -5.72 6.35 7.73
CA LEU A 174 -5.66 7.17 6.52
C LEU A 174 -4.65 6.61 5.50
N GLY A 175 -3.45 6.26 5.95
CA GLY A 175 -2.42 5.68 5.09
C GLY A 175 -2.81 4.31 4.54
N LEU A 176 -3.59 3.52 5.30
CA LEU A 176 -4.19 2.28 4.82
C LEU A 176 -5.20 2.54 3.70
N ALA A 177 -6.15 3.45 3.89
CA ALA A 177 -7.13 3.80 2.87
C ALA A 177 -6.47 4.35 1.59
N LEU A 178 -5.43 5.17 1.74
CA LEU A 178 -4.61 5.66 0.63
C LEU A 178 -4.00 4.51 -0.17
N ASN A 179 -3.31 3.57 0.48
CA ASN A 179 -2.66 2.49 -0.23
C ASN A 179 -3.66 1.47 -0.82
N PHE A 180 -4.78 1.24 -0.13
CA PHE A 180 -5.80 0.32 -0.59
C PHE A 180 -6.61 0.88 -1.76
N SER A 181 -6.85 2.20 -1.81
CA SER A 181 -7.44 2.84 -2.99
C SER A 181 -6.51 2.74 -4.20
N VAL A 182 -5.20 2.99 -4.03
CA VAL A 182 -4.20 2.78 -5.09
C VAL A 182 -4.19 1.32 -5.57
N PHE A 183 -4.31 0.35 -4.66
CA PHE A 183 -4.45 -1.06 -5.03
C PHE A 183 -5.67 -1.33 -5.93
N TYR A 184 -6.84 -0.78 -5.57
CA TYR A 184 -8.03 -0.94 -6.41
C TYR A 184 -7.87 -0.32 -7.79
N TYR A 185 -7.21 0.83 -7.86
CA TYR A 185 -6.96 1.54 -9.12
C TYR A 185 -5.94 0.78 -10.00
N GLU A 186 -4.73 0.59 -9.49
CA GLU A 186 -3.58 0.12 -10.28
C GLU A 186 -3.54 -1.40 -10.48
N ILE A 187 -4.04 -2.18 -9.52
CA ILE A 187 -3.92 -3.65 -9.55
C ILE A 187 -5.24 -4.33 -9.93
N MET A 188 -6.34 -3.93 -9.29
CA MET A 188 -7.66 -4.54 -9.52
C MET A 188 -8.40 -3.95 -10.72
N ASN A 189 -7.87 -2.88 -11.32
CA ASN A 189 -8.52 -2.17 -12.43
C ASN A 189 -9.99 -1.83 -12.11
N SER A 190 -10.22 -1.32 -10.90
CA SER A 190 -11.54 -0.98 -10.35
C SER A 190 -11.55 0.48 -9.87
N PRO A 191 -11.48 1.45 -10.80
CA PRO A 191 -11.28 2.86 -10.48
C PRO A 191 -12.44 3.46 -9.67
N GLU A 192 -13.68 3.03 -9.91
CA GLU A 192 -14.86 3.50 -9.16
C GLU A 192 -14.74 3.13 -7.68
N ARG A 193 -14.27 1.91 -7.39
CA ARG A 193 -14.06 1.42 -6.04
C ARG A 193 -12.89 2.14 -5.35
N ALA A 194 -11.82 2.44 -6.10
CA ALA A 194 -10.70 3.24 -5.62
C ALA A 194 -11.15 4.64 -5.19
N CYS A 195 -11.87 5.34 -6.07
CA CYS A 195 -12.39 6.68 -5.80
C CYS A 195 -13.40 6.68 -4.64
N HIS A 196 -14.30 5.69 -4.58
CA HIS A 196 -15.24 5.58 -3.47
C HIS A 196 -14.52 5.43 -2.12
N LEU A 197 -13.55 4.51 -2.04
CA LEU A 197 -12.78 4.28 -0.81
C LEU A 197 -11.99 5.53 -0.39
N ALA A 198 -11.29 6.17 -1.33
CA ALA A 198 -10.51 7.37 -1.05
C ALA A 198 -11.39 8.54 -0.59
N LYS A 199 -12.55 8.74 -1.24
CA LYS A 199 -13.51 9.78 -0.88
C LYS A 199 -14.13 9.53 0.49
N GLN A 200 -14.57 8.30 0.77
CA GLN A 200 -15.12 7.94 2.07
C GLN A 200 -14.12 8.22 3.20
N ALA A 201 -12.87 7.78 3.08
CA ALA A 201 -11.85 8.02 4.09
C ALA A 201 -11.55 9.52 4.29
N PHE A 202 -11.56 10.30 3.21
CA PHE A 202 -11.35 11.74 3.26
C PHE A 202 -12.51 12.45 3.97
N ASP A 203 -13.76 12.13 3.62
CA ASP A 203 -14.97 12.73 4.19
C ASP A 203 -15.11 12.38 5.68
N GLU A 204 -14.87 11.11 6.06
CA GLU A 204 -14.86 10.66 7.47
C GLU A 204 -13.81 11.43 8.28
N ALA A 205 -12.58 11.56 7.78
CA ALA A 205 -11.52 12.27 8.48
C ALA A 205 -11.78 13.78 8.60
N ILE A 206 -12.38 14.42 7.58
CA ILE A 206 -12.81 15.83 7.66
C ILE A 206 -13.77 16.05 8.83
N SER A 207 -14.71 15.13 9.05
CA SER A 207 -15.76 15.30 10.05
C SER A 207 -15.24 15.35 11.50
N GLU A 208 -14.04 14.82 11.74
CA GLU A 208 -13.42 14.75 13.07
C GLU A 208 -12.11 15.56 13.16
N LEU A 209 -11.72 16.25 12.08
CA LEU A 209 -10.40 16.91 11.96
C LEU A 209 -10.19 18.03 12.99
N ASP A 210 -11.26 18.77 13.32
CA ASP A 210 -11.21 19.90 14.26
C ASP A 210 -10.93 19.48 15.72
N SER A 211 -11.01 18.17 16.02
CA SER A 211 -10.76 17.62 17.35
C SER A 211 -9.29 17.29 17.63
N LEU A 212 -8.42 17.39 16.62
CA LEU A 212 -7.02 16.98 16.71
C LEU A 212 -6.14 18.03 17.38
N ASN A 213 -5.08 17.55 18.04
CA ASN A 213 -3.95 18.40 18.44
C ASN A 213 -3.09 18.80 17.22
N GLU A 214 -2.20 19.78 17.39
CA GLU A 214 -1.42 20.34 16.27
C GLU A 214 -0.53 19.31 15.55
N ASP A 215 0.11 18.39 16.27
CA ASP A 215 1.00 17.38 15.68
C ASP A 215 0.21 16.32 14.90
N SER A 216 -0.85 15.77 15.51
CA SER A 216 -1.75 14.83 14.84
C SER A 216 -2.47 15.45 13.65
N TYR A 217 -2.80 16.75 13.72
CA TYR A 217 -3.40 17.49 12.61
C TYR A 217 -2.47 17.57 11.40
N LYS A 218 -1.18 17.90 11.61
CA LYS A 218 -0.19 17.97 10.53
C LYS A 218 -0.01 16.63 9.82
N ASP A 219 0.12 15.54 10.58
CA ASP A 219 0.31 14.20 10.01
C ASP A 219 -0.93 13.73 9.23
N SER A 220 -2.13 13.96 9.78
CA SER A 220 -3.39 13.55 9.17
C SER A 220 -3.66 14.33 7.88
N THR A 221 -3.50 15.66 7.92
CA THR A 221 -3.73 16.52 6.76
C THR A 221 -2.76 16.28 5.61
N LEU A 222 -1.51 15.90 5.89
CA LEU A 222 -0.55 15.49 4.86
C LEU A 222 -1.06 14.26 4.09
N ILE A 223 -1.62 13.25 4.77
CA ILE A 223 -2.13 12.05 4.11
C ILE A 223 -3.46 12.33 3.40
N MET A 224 -4.33 13.14 4.00
CA MET A 224 -5.58 13.58 3.35
C MET A 224 -5.30 14.35 2.05
N GLN A 225 -4.23 15.15 2.02
CA GLN A 225 -3.79 15.83 0.80
C GLN A 225 -3.46 14.82 -0.29
N LEU A 226 -2.73 13.73 0.02
CA LEU A 226 -2.41 12.68 -0.94
C LEU A 226 -3.67 11.95 -1.45
N LEU A 227 -4.65 11.70 -0.58
CA LEU A 227 -5.95 11.14 -0.98
C LEU A 227 -6.66 12.07 -1.98
N ARG A 228 -6.68 13.38 -1.70
CA ARG A 228 -7.28 14.38 -2.60
C ARG A 228 -6.57 14.47 -3.94
N ASP A 229 -5.24 14.40 -3.94
CA ASP A 229 -4.44 14.46 -5.16
C ASP A 229 -4.72 13.23 -6.05
N ASN A 230 -4.81 12.03 -5.45
CA ASN A 230 -5.23 10.82 -6.16
C ASN A 230 -6.66 10.93 -6.72
N LEU A 231 -7.62 11.41 -5.93
CA LEU A 231 -8.99 11.61 -6.39
C LEU A 231 -9.07 12.57 -7.58
N THR A 232 -8.32 13.67 -7.52
CA THR A 232 -8.28 14.65 -8.62
C THR A 232 -7.73 14.02 -9.89
N LEU A 233 -6.65 13.25 -9.78
CA LEU A 233 -6.05 12.54 -10.91
C LEU A 233 -7.00 11.48 -11.51
N TRP A 234 -7.66 10.68 -10.67
CA TRP A 234 -8.49 9.57 -11.14
C TRP A 234 -9.84 10.02 -11.68
N THR A 235 -10.42 11.09 -11.13
CA THR A 235 -11.68 11.64 -11.65
C THR A 235 -11.52 12.30 -13.02
N SER A 236 -10.33 12.81 -13.37
CA SER A 236 -10.06 13.26 -14.74
C SER A 236 -9.92 12.12 -15.75
N ASP A 237 -9.61 10.90 -15.29
CA ASP A 237 -9.45 9.71 -16.14
C ASP A 237 -10.78 8.96 -16.37
N LEU A 238 -11.80 9.22 -15.56
CA LEU A 238 -13.13 8.60 -15.70
C LEU A 238 -13.93 9.30 -16.82
N PRO A 239 -14.50 8.56 -17.79
CA PRO A 239 -15.40 9.15 -18.77
C PRO A 239 -16.66 9.72 -18.08
N GLU A 240 -17.10 10.92 -18.51
CA GLU A 240 -18.25 11.66 -17.95
C GLU A 240 -19.61 10.91 -18.01
N ASP A 241 -19.67 9.71 -18.60
CA ASP A 241 -20.90 8.95 -18.88
C ASP A 241 -21.34 7.98 -17.77
N ALA A 242 -20.96 8.21 -16.50
CA ALA A 242 -21.42 7.39 -15.37
C ALA A 242 -22.46 8.08 -14.47
N GLU A 243 -22.67 9.39 -14.59
CA GLU A 243 -23.61 10.12 -13.72
C GLU A 243 -25.08 10.10 -14.21
N ASP A 244 -25.36 9.72 -15.45
CA ASP A 244 -26.72 9.73 -16.01
C ASP A 244 -27.49 8.41 -15.87
N ALA A 245 -26.85 7.32 -15.41
CA ALA A 245 -27.53 6.03 -15.26
C ALA A 245 -28.38 5.90 -13.97
N GLN A 246 -28.27 6.83 -13.00
CA GLN A 246 -29.03 6.78 -11.74
C GLN A 246 -30.22 7.73 -11.65
N LYS A 247 -30.50 8.55 -12.68
CA LYS A 247 -31.68 9.43 -12.71
C LYS A 247 -32.82 8.97 -13.64
N GLY A 248 -32.65 7.85 -14.35
CA GLY A 248 -33.57 7.40 -15.39
C GLY A 248 -34.77 6.54 -14.96
N ASP A 249 -34.83 6.02 -13.73
CA ASP A 249 -35.82 4.98 -13.36
C ASP A 249 -36.86 5.41 -12.30
N ALA A 250 -37.19 6.71 -12.23
CA ALA A 250 -38.20 7.23 -11.31
C ALA A 250 -39.38 7.96 -11.99
N THR A 251 -39.45 7.99 -13.32
CA THR A 251 -40.53 8.70 -14.05
C THR A 251 -41.03 7.90 -15.25
N ASN A 252 -41.71 6.77 -15.00
CA ASN A 252 -42.79 6.31 -15.87
C ASN A 252 -43.61 5.18 -15.24
N LYS A 253 -44.54 5.55 -14.34
CA LYS A 253 -45.76 4.75 -14.07
C LYS A 253 -46.76 5.54 -13.22
N ALA A 254 -47.34 6.59 -13.80
CA ALA A 254 -48.60 7.14 -13.35
C ALA A 254 -49.26 7.93 -14.50
N GLY A 255 -50.31 7.38 -15.10
CA GLY A 255 -51.16 8.12 -16.04
C GLY A 255 -51.72 7.25 -17.16
N GLY A 256 -52.93 6.75 -16.97
CA GLY A 256 -53.72 6.07 -18.01
C GLY A 256 -54.91 5.34 -17.40
N GLY A 257 -55.93 6.12 -17.00
CA GLY A 257 -57.26 5.61 -16.70
C GLY A 257 -58.13 5.49 -17.97
N GLU A 258 -59.38 5.09 -17.73
CA GLU A 258 -60.50 4.83 -18.68
C GLU A 258 -60.48 3.40 -19.27
N ASP A 259 -61.53 2.56 -19.23
CA ASP A 259 -62.95 2.70 -18.89
C ASP A 259 -63.57 1.27 -18.72
N ALA A 260 -64.71 1.19 -18.02
CA ALA A 260 -65.93 0.45 -18.43
C ALA A 260 -66.66 -0.32 -17.30
N GLU A 261 -67.92 0.11 -17.10
CA GLU A 261 -69.09 -0.53 -16.46
C GLU A 261 -69.13 -0.75 -14.93
#